data_AF-A0A7R7MPK7-F1
#
_entry.id   AF-A0A7R7MPK7-F1
#
_cell.length_a   1.000
_cell.length_b   1.000
_cell.length_c   1.000
_cell.angle_alpha   90.00
_cell.angle_beta   90.00
_cell.angle_gamma   90.00
#
_symmetry.space_group_name_H-M   'P 1'
#
loop_
_entity.id
_entity.type
_entity.pdbx_description
1 polymer ?
#
loop_
_entity_poly.entity_id
_entity_poly.type
_entity_poly.pdbx_seq_one_letter_code
_entity_poly.pdbx_strand_id
1 'polypeptide(L)'
;MPADTVDAPTPCWSDQIAVSASPTEGAVGHRAVTLIFTLAGGAEPCTIAGYAGVDSGAGGPLVHARPTPRGYLGGLPAGVNVAPAVILSISTQGQAIVEGIAVDGEGKPCPTYTDLLVNPPGTTNVVTVSATIEACELQVHPVTAV
;
A
#
# COMPACT_ATOMS: atom_id res chain seq x y z
N MET A 1 10.53 -38.86 -9.44
CA MET A 1 9.38 -38.21 -8.78
C MET A 1 9.35 -36.79 -9.33
N PRO A 2 8.29 -36.34 -10.03
CA PRO A 2 8.21 -34.93 -10.39
C PRO A 2 8.10 -34.13 -9.09
N ALA A 3 8.81 -33.01 -9.00
CA ALA A 3 8.70 -32.13 -7.84
C ALA A 3 7.26 -31.62 -7.77
N ASP A 4 6.61 -31.83 -6.62
CA ASP A 4 5.40 -31.12 -6.26
C ASP A 4 5.67 -29.63 -6.46
N THR A 5 5.08 -29.03 -7.49
CA THR A 5 4.77 -27.61 -7.47
C THR A 5 3.93 -27.41 -6.24
N VAL A 6 4.55 -26.94 -5.16
CA VAL A 6 3.85 -26.43 -3.99
C VAL A 6 2.83 -25.45 -4.55
N ASP A 7 1.55 -25.80 -4.40
CA ASP A 7 0.42 -25.03 -4.89
C ASP A 7 0.49 -23.65 -4.22
N ALA A 8 1.07 -22.68 -4.92
CA ALA A 8 1.13 -21.32 -4.43
C ALA A 8 -0.33 -20.86 -4.27
N PRO A 9 -0.72 -20.27 -3.12
CA PRO A 9 -2.10 -19.91 -2.89
C PRO A 9 -2.60 -19.03 -4.04
N THR A 10 -3.84 -19.28 -4.47
CA THR A 10 -4.43 -18.53 -5.58
C THR A 10 -4.38 -17.02 -5.31
N PRO A 11 -4.25 -16.16 -6.35
CA PRO A 11 -4.28 -14.72 -6.16
C PRO A 11 -5.57 -14.28 -5.44
N CYS A 12 -5.45 -13.33 -4.53
CA CYS A 12 -6.60 -12.81 -3.79
C CYS A 12 -7.59 -12.10 -4.71
N TRP A 13 -8.87 -12.31 -4.42
CA TRP A 13 -9.98 -11.62 -5.06
C TRP A 13 -10.35 -10.38 -4.24
N SER A 14 -11.01 -9.42 -4.88
CA SER A 14 -11.28 -8.10 -4.30
C SER A 14 -12.04 -8.14 -2.96
N ASP A 15 -12.97 -9.08 -2.78
CA ASP A 15 -13.79 -9.25 -1.58
C ASP A 15 -13.09 -10.02 -0.45
N GLN A 16 -11.92 -10.59 -0.73
CA GLN A 16 -11.12 -11.35 0.24
C GLN A 16 -10.12 -10.46 0.99
N ILE A 17 -9.98 -9.19 0.62
CA ILE A 17 -8.96 -8.29 1.17
C ILE A 17 -9.63 -7.18 1.99
N ALA A 18 -9.30 -7.11 3.27
CA ALA A 18 -9.57 -5.95 4.11
C ALA A 18 -8.34 -5.03 4.12
N VAL A 19 -8.57 -3.72 4.07
CA VAL A 19 -7.50 -2.72 4.08
C VAL A 19 -7.71 -1.78 5.26
N SER A 20 -6.64 -1.53 6.02
CA SER A 20 -6.59 -0.49 7.05
C SER A 20 -5.29 0.32 6.92
N ALA A 21 -5.16 1.38 7.71
CA ALA A 21 -4.01 2.27 7.69
C ALA A 21 -3.47 2.51 9.11
N SER A 22 -2.16 2.63 9.22
CA SER A 22 -1.51 3.15 10.42
C SER A 22 -1.77 4.65 10.58
N PRO A 23 -1.52 5.22 11.78
CA PRO A 23 -1.31 6.65 11.91
C PRO A 23 -0.18 7.14 10.99
N THR A 24 -0.23 8.42 10.64
CA THR A 24 0.77 9.08 9.81
C THR A 24 2.09 9.19 10.56
N GLU A 25 3.17 8.84 9.87
CA GLU A 25 4.55 9.07 10.32
C GLU A 25 5.19 10.14 9.46
N GLY A 26 6.27 10.76 9.93
CA GLY A 26 6.95 11.80 9.16
C GLY A 26 8.42 11.95 9.51
N ALA A 27 9.22 12.22 8.49
CA ALA A 27 10.64 12.55 8.65
C ALA A 27 11.10 13.44 7.50
N VAL A 28 11.84 14.52 7.83
CA VAL A 28 12.50 15.42 6.86
C VAL A 28 11.57 15.87 5.71
N GLY A 29 10.34 16.28 6.05
CA GLY A 29 9.35 16.74 5.07
C GLY A 29 8.57 15.64 4.36
N HIS A 30 8.96 14.37 4.52
CA HIS A 30 8.16 13.23 4.07
C HIS A 30 7.06 12.92 5.08
N ARG A 31 5.98 12.31 4.58
CA ARG A 31 4.91 11.68 5.35
C ARG A 31 4.74 10.25 4.86
N ALA A 32 4.46 9.33 5.77
CA ALA A 32 4.13 7.96 5.42
C ALA A 32 2.85 7.52 6.13
N VAL A 33 2.08 6.71 5.42
CA VAL A 33 1.01 5.89 5.99
C VAL A 33 1.29 4.45 5.58
N THR A 34 1.28 3.53 6.55
CA THR A 34 1.39 2.10 6.26
C THR A 34 0.00 1.53 6.04
N LEU A 35 -0.29 1.12 4.81
CA LEU A 35 -1.46 0.32 4.47
C LEU A 35 -1.23 -1.12 4.93
N ILE A 36 -2.22 -1.69 5.60
CA ILE A 36 -2.20 -3.07 6.10
C ILE A 36 -3.28 -3.84 5.34
N PHE A 37 -2.88 -4.92 4.69
CA PHE A 37 -3.74 -5.82 3.94
C PHE A 37 -3.91 -7.12 4.72
N THR A 38 -5.15 -7.42 5.08
CA THR A 38 -5.50 -8.64 5.80
C THR A 38 -6.55 -9.43 5.04
N LEU A 39 -6.66 -10.70 5.38
CA LEU A 39 -7.74 -11.53 4.87
C LEU A 39 -9.07 -11.09 5.49
N ALA A 40 -10.07 -10.83 4.65
CA ALA A 40 -11.43 -10.56 5.10
C ALA A 40 -11.97 -11.79 5.85
N GLY A 41 -12.81 -11.55 6.87
CA GLY A 41 -13.28 -12.61 7.75
C GLY A 41 -13.96 -13.75 7.00
N GLY A 42 -13.41 -14.97 7.11
CA GLY A 42 -13.97 -16.19 6.50
C GLY A 42 -13.49 -16.49 5.08
N ALA A 43 -12.61 -15.68 4.49
CA ALA A 43 -11.96 -16.03 3.22
C ALA A 43 -10.86 -17.09 3.41
N GLU A 44 -10.51 -17.80 2.33
CA GLU A 44 -9.39 -18.75 2.31
C GLU A 44 -8.06 -18.02 2.05
N PRO A 45 -6.92 -18.57 2.52
CA PRO A 45 -5.62 -17.98 2.27
C PRO A 45 -5.35 -17.76 0.77
N CYS A 46 -4.81 -16.60 0.43
CA CYS A 46 -4.59 -16.18 -0.94
C CYS A 46 -3.30 -15.34 -1.04
N THR A 47 -2.82 -15.08 -2.26
CA THR A 47 -1.60 -14.28 -2.49
C THR A 47 -1.89 -12.89 -3.02
N ILE A 48 -1.16 -11.89 -2.52
CA ILE A 48 -1.07 -10.55 -3.09
C ILE A 48 0.38 -10.22 -3.46
N ALA A 49 0.59 -9.48 -4.54
CA ALA A 49 1.92 -9.10 -5.00
C ALA A 49 1.85 -7.79 -5.80
N GLY A 50 2.96 -7.04 -5.79
CA GLY A 50 3.07 -5.79 -6.54
C GLY A 50 2.62 -4.57 -5.74
N TYR A 51 1.94 -3.64 -6.38
CA TYR A 51 1.60 -2.33 -5.82
C TYR A 51 0.09 -2.16 -5.73
N ALA A 52 -0.38 -1.55 -4.65
CA ALA A 52 -1.75 -1.07 -4.58
C ALA A 52 -1.91 0.17 -5.47
N GLY A 53 -3.06 0.31 -6.12
CA GLY A 53 -3.47 1.62 -6.63
C GLY A 53 -3.88 2.49 -5.44
N VAL A 54 -3.35 3.71 -5.37
CA VAL A 54 -3.68 4.65 -4.28
C VAL A 54 -3.90 6.03 -4.86
N ASP A 55 -5.05 6.60 -4.55
CA ASP A 55 -5.34 8.01 -4.81
C ASP A 55 -5.63 8.72 -3.49
N SER A 56 -5.34 10.02 -3.44
CA SER A 56 -5.77 10.85 -2.32
C SER A 56 -7.29 10.99 -2.30
N GLY A 57 -7.84 11.09 -1.10
CA GLY A 57 -9.25 11.31 -0.88
C GLY A 57 -9.63 12.77 -0.67
N ALA A 58 -10.53 13.02 0.28
CA ALA A 58 -10.93 14.39 0.63
C ALA A 58 -9.76 15.19 1.24
N GLY A 59 -9.64 16.47 0.89
CA GLY A 59 -8.64 17.38 1.46
C GLY A 59 -8.02 18.37 0.46
N GLY A 60 -8.05 18.04 -0.83
CA GLY A 60 -7.46 18.86 -1.88
C GLY A 60 -7.73 18.31 -3.28
N PRO A 61 -6.99 18.77 -4.30
CA PRO A 61 -6.99 18.15 -5.62
C PRO A 61 -6.62 16.67 -5.55
N LEU A 62 -7.12 15.88 -6.50
CA LEU A 62 -6.80 14.46 -6.58
C LEU A 62 -5.30 14.26 -6.87
N VAL A 63 -4.61 13.49 -6.03
CA VAL A 63 -3.22 13.11 -6.19
C VAL A 63 -3.16 11.60 -6.39
N HIS A 64 -2.58 11.19 -7.52
CA HIS A 64 -2.39 9.78 -7.86
C HIS A 64 -1.02 9.32 -7.36
N ALA A 65 -0.98 8.26 -6.57
CA ALA A 65 0.28 7.69 -6.10
C ALA A 65 1.03 7.01 -7.23
N ARG A 66 2.31 7.33 -7.38
CA ARG A 66 3.19 6.68 -8.35
C ARG A 66 3.77 5.40 -7.75
N PRO A 67 3.66 4.23 -8.41
CA PRO A 67 4.37 3.04 -7.98
C PRO A 67 5.89 3.26 -8.00
N THR A 68 6.54 3.18 -6.84
CA THR A 68 8.00 3.32 -6.72
C THR A 68 8.56 2.16 -5.91
N PRO A 69 9.61 1.46 -6.39
CA PRO A 69 10.17 0.34 -5.65
C PRO A 69 10.68 0.73 -4.26
N ARG A 70 11.15 1.97 -4.12
CA ARG A 70 11.86 2.52 -2.95
C ARG A 70 11.61 4.01 -2.84
N GLY A 71 11.55 4.51 -1.61
CA GLY A 71 11.38 5.91 -1.22
C GLY A 71 12.22 6.25 0.01
N TYR A 72 11.96 7.39 0.64
CA TYR A 72 12.70 7.83 1.83
C TYR A 72 12.30 7.04 3.08
N LEU A 73 11.00 6.78 3.24
CA LEU A 73 10.39 6.13 4.39
C LEU A 73 10.13 4.64 4.15
N GLY A 74 10.22 4.14 2.91
CA GLY A 74 9.84 2.75 2.66
C GLY A 74 10.26 2.15 1.32
N GLY A 75 9.74 0.94 1.10
CA GLY A 75 9.94 0.15 -0.10
C GLY A 75 10.88 -1.04 0.08
N LEU A 76 11.31 -1.58 -1.04
CA LEU A 76 12.09 -2.81 -1.08
C LEU A 76 13.50 -2.61 -0.51
N PRO A 77 14.09 -3.65 0.10
CA PRO A 77 15.50 -3.62 0.49
C PRO A 77 16.42 -3.30 -0.69
N ALA A 78 17.59 -2.73 -0.39
CA ALA A 78 18.61 -2.47 -1.40
C ALA A 78 19.01 -3.76 -2.14
N GLY A 79 19.05 -3.70 -3.47
CA GLY A 79 19.36 -4.85 -4.33
C GLY A 79 18.16 -5.71 -4.71
N VAL A 80 16.99 -5.52 -4.08
CA VAL A 80 15.73 -6.20 -4.44
C VAL A 80 14.91 -5.28 -5.35
N ASN A 81 14.62 -5.72 -6.57
CA ASN A 81 13.87 -4.93 -7.56
C ASN A 81 12.52 -5.57 -7.95
N VAL A 82 12.23 -6.75 -7.41
CA VAL A 82 10.99 -7.48 -7.67
C VAL A 82 10.23 -7.58 -6.34
N ALA A 83 8.97 -7.16 -6.34
CA ALA A 83 8.10 -7.28 -5.19
C ALA A 83 7.86 -8.78 -4.90
N PRO A 84 8.04 -9.23 -3.64
CA PRO A 84 7.71 -10.61 -3.29
C PRO A 84 6.18 -10.82 -3.35
N ALA A 85 5.77 -12.07 -3.56
CA ALA A 85 4.40 -12.47 -3.30
C ALA A 85 4.22 -12.66 -1.79
N VAL A 86 3.12 -12.15 -1.25
CA VAL A 86 2.76 -12.24 0.16
C VAL A 86 1.51 -13.09 0.29
N ILE A 87 1.56 -14.07 1.18
CA ILE A 87 0.40 -14.90 1.52
C ILE A 87 -0.40 -14.18 2.61
N LEU A 88 -1.67 -13.87 2.33
CA LEU A 88 -2.62 -13.44 3.35
C LEU A 88 -3.27 -14.67 3.98
N SER A 89 -3.29 -14.72 5.31
CA SER A 89 -3.92 -15.79 6.07
C SER A 89 -4.40 -15.25 7.41
N ILE A 90 -4.92 -16.13 8.27
CA ILE A 90 -5.29 -15.76 9.64
C ILE A 90 -4.09 -15.30 10.50
N SER A 91 -2.87 -15.69 10.13
CA SER A 91 -1.65 -15.38 10.88
C SER A 91 -0.66 -14.51 10.12
N THR A 92 -0.97 -14.15 8.87
CA THR A 92 -0.06 -13.37 8.01
C THR A 92 -0.81 -12.24 7.34
N GLN A 93 -0.16 -11.08 7.27
CA GLN A 93 -0.68 -9.87 6.66
C GLN A 93 0.37 -9.28 5.72
N GLY A 94 -0.10 -8.52 4.72
CA GLY A 94 0.75 -7.72 3.86
C GLY A 94 0.75 -6.26 4.32
N GLN A 95 1.81 -5.53 3.96
CA GLN A 95 1.88 -4.09 4.18
C GLN A 95 2.45 -3.37 2.95
N ALA A 96 1.99 -2.14 2.70
CA ALA A 96 2.61 -1.23 1.75
C ALA A 96 2.68 0.17 2.34
N ILE A 97 3.76 0.88 2.06
CA ILE A 97 3.92 2.27 2.52
C ILE A 97 3.46 3.21 1.40
N VAL A 98 2.58 4.14 1.75
CA VAL A 98 2.23 5.30 0.93
C VAL A 98 3.02 6.48 1.45
N GLU A 99 3.90 7.02 0.62
CA GLU A 99 4.80 8.11 0.98
C GLU A 99 4.38 9.40 0.24
N GLY A 100 4.33 10.51 0.97
CA GLY A 100 4.03 11.84 0.43
C GLY A 100 5.08 12.87 0.85
N ILE A 101 5.10 14.00 0.13
CA ILE A 101 5.89 15.17 0.49
C ILE A 101 4.96 16.25 1.04
N ALA A 102 5.22 16.70 2.27
CA ALA A 102 4.37 17.67 2.99
C ALA A 102 4.61 19.14 2.62
N VAL A 103 5.64 19.43 1.82
CA VAL A 103 5.97 20.78 1.34
C VAL A 103 6.22 20.79 -0.17
N ASP A 104 5.75 21.82 -0.87
CA ASP A 104 5.96 21.96 -2.31
C ASP A 104 7.37 22.47 -2.67
N GLY A 105 7.64 22.63 -3.97
CA GLY A 105 8.92 23.13 -4.49
C GLY A 105 9.24 24.57 -4.09
N GLU A 106 8.24 25.32 -3.65
CA GLU A 106 8.35 26.69 -3.13
C GLU A 106 8.42 26.74 -1.60
N GLY A 107 8.42 25.59 -0.93
CA GLY A 107 8.48 25.46 0.53
C GLY A 107 7.16 25.73 1.25
N LYS A 108 6.03 25.74 0.54
CA LYS A 108 4.70 25.92 1.14
C LYS A 108 4.12 24.58 1.58
N PRO A 109 3.28 24.56 2.62
CA PRO A 109 2.64 23.33 3.08
C PRO A 109 1.69 22.79 2.01
N CYS A 110 1.73 21.46 1.84
CA CYS A 110 0.80 20.73 0.98
C CYS A 110 -0.58 20.56 1.63
N PRO A 111 -1.63 20.27 0.84
CA PRO A 111 -2.94 19.91 1.37
C PRO A 111 -2.89 18.72 2.31
N THR A 112 -3.76 18.71 3.31
CA THR A 112 -3.98 17.58 4.22
C THR A 112 -5.18 16.77 3.75
N TYR A 113 -4.96 15.50 3.41
CA TYR A 113 -6.02 14.57 3.08
C TYR A 113 -6.48 13.81 4.32
N THR A 114 -7.75 13.40 4.35
CA THR A 114 -8.37 12.67 5.48
C THR A 114 -8.62 11.20 5.19
N ASP A 115 -8.51 10.80 3.93
CA ASP A 115 -8.71 9.44 3.46
C ASP A 115 -7.88 9.16 2.20
N LEU A 116 -7.70 7.87 1.93
CA LEU A 116 -7.08 7.34 0.73
C LEU A 116 -8.07 6.42 0.02
N LEU A 117 -8.09 6.48 -1.31
CA LEU A 117 -8.82 5.55 -2.15
C LEU A 117 -7.85 4.45 -2.58
N VAL A 118 -8.02 3.24 -2.04
CA VAL A 118 -7.08 2.14 -2.20
C VAL A 118 -7.70 1.03 -3.03
N ASN A 119 -7.05 0.68 -4.14
CA ASN A 119 -7.30 -0.55 -4.87
C ASN A 119 -6.19 -1.56 -4.54
N PRO A 120 -6.48 -2.66 -3.83
CA PRO A 120 -5.49 -3.70 -3.56
C PRO A 120 -4.80 -4.23 -4.83
N PRO A 121 -3.58 -4.77 -4.72
CA PRO A 121 -2.85 -5.26 -5.88
C PRO A 121 -3.61 -6.38 -6.60
N GLY A 122 -3.73 -6.27 -7.92
CA GLY A 122 -4.40 -7.28 -8.75
C GLY A 122 -5.93 -7.29 -8.66
N THR A 123 -6.53 -6.33 -7.97
CA THR A 123 -7.99 -6.21 -7.83
C THR A 123 -8.55 -5.02 -8.59
N THR A 124 -9.89 -4.91 -8.63
CA THR A 124 -10.61 -3.82 -9.30
C THR A 124 -11.46 -2.99 -8.34
N ASN A 125 -11.64 -3.43 -7.10
CA ASN A 125 -12.45 -2.70 -6.12
C ASN A 125 -11.61 -1.63 -5.43
N VAL A 126 -12.18 -0.43 -5.34
CA VAL A 126 -11.61 0.68 -4.58
C VAL A 126 -12.26 0.74 -3.22
N VAL A 127 -11.45 0.80 -2.18
CA VAL A 127 -11.86 0.91 -0.77
C VAL A 127 -11.39 2.26 -0.25
N THR A 128 -12.28 3.02 0.37
CA THR A 128 -11.91 4.24 1.09
C THR A 128 -11.36 3.88 2.46
N VAL A 129 -10.11 4.28 2.72
CA VAL A 129 -9.39 4.03 3.96
C VAL A 129 -9.16 5.35 4.67
N SER A 130 -9.70 5.48 5.89
CA SER A 130 -9.46 6.67 6.72
C SER A 130 -7.98 6.76 7.09
N ALA A 131 -7.31 7.81 6.65
CA ALA A 131 -5.90 8.05 6.88
C ALA A 131 -5.60 9.53 6.65
N THR A 132 -4.90 10.17 7.59
CA THR A 132 -4.46 11.56 7.40
C THR A 132 -3.11 11.58 6.71
N ILE A 133 -2.90 12.44 5.71
CA ILE A 133 -1.57 12.64 5.11
C ILE A 133 -1.46 14.01 4.46
N GLU A 134 -0.39 14.74 4.71
CA GLU A 134 -0.05 15.95 3.94
C GLU A 134 0.77 15.58 2.71
N ALA A 135 0.29 15.91 1.52
CA ALA A 135 0.95 15.52 0.28
C ALA A 135 0.68 16.46 -0.90
N CYS A 136 1.73 16.85 -1.62
CA CYS A 136 1.58 17.42 -2.96
C CYS A 136 1.79 16.35 -4.04
N GLU A 137 2.58 15.33 -3.72
CA GLU A 137 2.83 14.15 -4.53
C GLU A 137 2.71 12.92 -3.64
N LEU A 138 2.29 11.80 -4.22
CA LEU A 138 2.23 10.52 -3.53
C LEU A 138 3.04 9.47 -4.29
N GLN A 139 3.62 8.58 -3.52
CA GLN A 139 4.28 7.36 -3.95
C GLN A 139 3.65 6.19 -3.21
N VAL A 140 3.61 5.04 -3.86
CA VAL A 140 3.21 3.78 -3.23
C VAL A 140 4.30 2.76 -3.46
N HIS A 141 4.72 2.13 -2.36
CA HIS A 141 5.72 1.09 -2.36
C HIS A 141 5.08 -0.29 -2.50
N PRO A 142 5.82 -1.29 -2.98
CA PRO A 142 5.24 -2.60 -3.19
C PRO A 142 4.88 -3.27 -1.87
N VAL A 143 3.90 -4.17 -1.93
CA VAL A 143 3.49 -4.96 -0.78
C VAL A 143 4.62 -5.89 -0.34
N THR A 144 4.87 -5.93 0.96
CA THR A 144 5.79 -6.85 1.62
C THR A 144 5.11 -7.57 2.78
N ALA A 145 5.69 -8.70 3.20
CA ALA A 145 5.26 -9.35 4.44
C ALA A 145 5.74 -8.53 5.66
N VAL A 146 5.04 -8.71 6.78
CA VAL A 146 5.43 -8.18 8.09
C VAL A 146 6.42 -9.10 8.78
#